data_AF-A0A7S3AKG5-F1
#
_entry.id   AF-A0A7S3AKG5-F1
#
_cell.length_a   1.000
_cell.length_b   1.000
_cell.length_c   1.000
_cell.angle_alpha   90.00
_cell.angle_beta   90.00
_cell.angle_gamma   90.00
#
_symmetry.space_group_name_H-M   'P 1'
#
loop_
_entity.id
_entity.type
_entity.pdbx_description
1 polymer ?
#
loop_
_entity_poly.entity_id
_entity_poly.type
_entity_poly.pdbx_seq_one_letter_code
_entity_poly.pdbx_strand_id
1 'polypeptide(L)'
;ADAINDGLRTNEWFVTGRGLPQYFSDAFTFSDPDVSLDGIEPYCRQVRRLFDQETSRCEVVCCSATAPNTITVVWRNSGKVNIGPLGVELKPYVVTTTLKTDPTDGLIMSQVDDFVSDGPGLLLYQLPLLRPLAGPPAPSAEALRERCNFATCALAA
;
A
#
# COMPACT_ATOMS: atom_id res chain seq x y z
N ALA A 1 -11.29 3.23 -12.05
CA ALA A 1 -10.12 3.79 -11.35
C ALA A 1 -10.55 4.88 -10.36
N ASP A 2 -11.37 5.84 -10.77
CA ASP A 2 -11.76 7.00 -9.93
C ASP A 2 -12.40 6.62 -8.59
N ALA A 3 -13.41 5.74 -8.59
CA ALA A 3 -14.03 5.27 -7.35
C ALA A 3 -13.04 4.59 -6.38
N ILE A 4 -12.04 3.89 -6.93
CA ILE A 4 -10.96 3.27 -6.15
C ILE A 4 -10.02 4.34 -5.60
N ASN A 5 -9.61 5.33 -6.42
CA ASN A 5 -8.79 6.45 -5.99
C ASN A 5 -9.46 7.21 -4.83
N ASP A 6 -10.74 7.53 -4.96
CA ASP A 6 -11.48 8.31 -3.96
C ASP A 6 -11.67 7.51 -2.66
N GLY A 7 -12.01 6.23 -2.82
CA GLY A 7 -12.10 5.29 -1.71
C GLY A 7 -10.77 5.15 -0.96
N LEU A 8 -9.66 5.04 -1.68
CA LEU A 8 -8.31 4.94 -1.12
C LEU A 8 -7.90 6.21 -0.37
N ARG A 9 -8.14 7.38 -0.95
CA ARG A 9 -7.81 8.67 -0.32
C ARG A 9 -8.63 8.93 0.93
N THR A 10 -9.85 8.43 0.97
CA THR A 10 -10.76 8.63 2.12
C THR A 10 -10.47 7.63 3.24
N ASN A 11 -10.24 6.38 2.88
CA ASN A 11 -10.20 5.29 3.86
C ASN A 11 -8.78 4.85 4.20
N GLU A 12 -7.79 5.13 3.34
CA GLU A 12 -6.42 4.66 3.51
C GLU A 12 -6.37 3.14 3.79
N TRP A 13 -7.22 2.35 3.11
CA TRP A 13 -7.58 1.00 3.57
C TRP A 13 -6.42 0.02 3.63
N PHE A 14 -5.32 0.30 2.94
CA PHE A 14 -4.14 -0.53 3.00
C PHE A 14 -3.35 -0.41 4.32
N VAL A 15 -3.60 0.64 5.13
CA VAL A 15 -3.05 0.77 6.49
C VAL A 15 -4.14 0.82 7.56
N THR A 16 -5.37 1.17 7.20
CA THR A 16 -6.48 1.22 8.17
C THR A 16 -7.34 -0.04 8.22
N GLY A 17 -7.29 -0.85 7.17
CA GLY A 17 -8.21 -1.99 6.99
C GLY A 17 -9.65 -1.55 6.73
N ARG A 18 -9.93 -0.28 6.46
CA ARG A 18 -11.27 0.22 6.13
C ARG A 18 -11.58 -0.01 4.64
N GLY A 19 -11.55 -1.27 4.23
CA GLY A 19 -11.83 -1.66 2.85
C GLY A 19 -13.25 -1.30 2.44
N LEU A 20 -13.51 -1.40 1.14
CA LEU A 20 -14.82 -1.18 0.53
C LEU A 20 -15.29 -2.49 -0.12
N PRO A 21 -15.83 -3.45 0.67
CA PRO A 21 -16.13 -4.80 0.19
C PRO A 21 -16.98 -4.86 -1.09
N GLN A 22 -17.83 -3.85 -1.31
CA GLN A 22 -18.65 -3.74 -2.52
C GLN A 22 -17.87 -3.61 -3.83
N TYR A 23 -16.55 -3.35 -3.77
CA TYR A 23 -15.67 -3.29 -4.93
C TYR A 23 -14.88 -4.57 -5.18
N PHE A 24 -15.03 -5.58 -4.31
CA PHE A 24 -14.24 -6.81 -4.35
C PHE A 24 -15.13 -8.01 -4.67
N SER A 25 -14.59 -8.95 -5.43
CA SER A 25 -15.21 -10.24 -5.67
C SER A 25 -15.18 -11.09 -4.40
N ASP A 26 -16.18 -11.96 -4.23
CA ASP A 26 -16.16 -13.00 -3.18
C ASP A 26 -14.94 -13.93 -3.32
N ALA A 27 -14.37 -14.03 -4.53
CA ALA A 27 -13.16 -14.80 -4.83
C ALA A 27 -11.87 -13.95 -4.76
N PHE A 28 -11.92 -12.77 -4.13
CA PHE A 28 -10.77 -11.87 -4.04
C PHE A 28 -9.55 -12.53 -3.38
N THR A 29 -8.36 -12.29 -3.94
CA THR A 29 -7.08 -12.68 -3.34
C THR A 29 -6.14 -11.50 -3.19
N PHE A 30 -5.32 -11.53 -2.13
CA PHE A 30 -4.27 -10.58 -1.86
C PHE A 30 -2.92 -11.30 -1.79
N SER A 31 -1.87 -10.69 -2.32
CA SER A 31 -0.49 -11.14 -2.08
C SER A 31 0.51 -10.00 -2.08
N ASP A 32 1.55 -10.15 -1.28
CA ASP A 32 2.76 -9.35 -1.30
C ASP A 32 4.01 -10.27 -1.19
N PRO A 33 5.24 -9.76 -1.09
CA PRO A 33 6.43 -10.59 -0.94
C PRO A 33 6.46 -11.52 0.28
N ASP A 34 5.68 -11.23 1.33
CA ASP A 34 5.73 -11.88 2.63
C ASP A 34 4.48 -12.74 2.94
N VAL A 35 3.31 -12.40 2.38
CA VAL A 35 2.00 -12.94 2.77
C VAL A 35 1.08 -13.11 1.55
N SER A 36 0.19 -14.11 1.63
CA SER A 36 -0.95 -14.29 0.72
C SER A 36 -2.22 -14.59 1.50
N LEU A 37 -3.35 -14.01 1.09
CA LEU A 37 -4.65 -14.10 1.76
C LEU A 37 -5.80 -14.25 0.77
N ASP A 38 -6.81 -15.01 1.19
CA ASP A 38 -8.07 -15.15 0.48
C ASP A 38 -9.17 -14.34 1.18
N GLY A 39 -9.80 -13.43 0.43
CA GLY A 39 -10.95 -12.62 0.86
C GLY A 39 -10.59 -11.23 1.41
N ILE A 40 -11.46 -10.26 1.11
CA ILE A 40 -11.28 -8.85 1.50
C ILE A 40 -11.34 -8.66 3.02
N GLU A 41 -12.20 -9.40 3.71
CA GLU A 41 -12.36 -9.28 5.17
C GLU A 41 -11.11 -9.80 5.94
N PRO A 42 -10.57 -10.99 5.64
CA PRO A 42 -9.28 -11.41 6.20
C PRO A 42 -8.16 -10.41 5.95
N TYR A 43 -8.06 -9.84 4.75
CA TYR A 43 -7.11 -8.79 4.43
C TYR A 43 -7.30 -7.55 5.32
N CYS A 44 -8.50 -6.97 5.34
CA CYS A 44 -8.82 -5.78 6.13
C CYS A 44 -8.55 -5.96 7.63
N ARG A 45 -8.91 -7.13 8.17
CA ARG A 45 -8.66 -7.45 9.57
C ARG A 45 -7.17 -7.54 9.90
N GLN A 46 -6.35 -8.10 9.01
CA GLN A 46 -4.90 -8.19 9.22
C GLN A 46 -4.25 -6.83 9.16
N VAL A 47 -4.59 -6.00 8.17
CA VAL A 47 -4.10 -4.63 8.06
C VAL A 47 -4.41 -3.84 9.35
N ARG A 48 -5.67 -3.87 9.80
CA ARG A 48 -6.09 -3.15 11.00
C ARG A 48 -5.35 -3.58 12.27
N ARG A 49 -4.97 -4.86 12.34
CA ARG A 49 -4.17 -5.38 13.46
C ARG A 49 -2.71 -4.97 13.36
N LEU A 50 -2.14 -5.05 12.16
CA LEU A 50 -0.72 -4.83 11.92
C LEU A 50 -0.34 -3.36 12.09
N PHE A 51 -1.11 -2.43 11.55
CA PHE A 51 -0.76 -1.01 11.52
C PHE A 51 -1.28 -0.25 12.73
N ASP A 52 -0.49 0.70 13.22
CA ASP A 52 -0.93 1.65 14.24
C ASP A 52 -1.91 2.65 13.62
N GLN A 53 -3.17 2.54 14.03
CA GLN A 53 -4.27 3.29 13.43
C GLN A 53 -4.21 4.80 13.71
N GLU A 54 -3.39 5.25 14.66
CA GLU A 54 -3.19 6.67 14.97
C GLU A 54 -2.09 7.30 14.12
N THR A 55 -1.06 6.53 13.75
CA THR A 55 0.16 7.07 13.13
C THR A 55 0.41 6.59 11.72
N SER A 56 -0.11 5.43 11.31
CA SER A 56 0.07 4.89 9.97
C SER A 56 -0.67 5.72 8.92
N ARG A 57 0.01 5.99 7.81
CA ARG A 57 -0.55 6.72 6.67
C ARG A 57 -0.23 6.05 5.34
N CYS A 58 -1.22 6.04 4.47
CA CYS A 58 -1.18 5.61 3.09
C CYS A 58 -1.46 6.82 2.20
N GLU A 59 -0.40 7.40 1.61
CA GLU A 59 -0.53 8.57 0.76
C GLU A 59 -0.55 8.16 -0.72
N VAL A 60 -1.72 8.25 -1.36
CA VAL A 60 -1.87 7.90 -2.79
C VAL A 60 -1.07 8.87 -3.66
N VAL A 61 -0.06 8.36 -4.36
CA VAL A 61 0.73 9.07 -5.36
C VAL A 61 -0.01 9.05 -6.70
N CYS A 62 -0.36 7.88 -7.19
CA CYS A 62 -1.05 7.66 -8.46
C CYS A 62 -2.07 6.53 -8.34
N CYS A 63 -3.17 6.63 -9.07
CA CYS A 63 -4.14 5.55 -9.24
C CYS A 63 -4.74 5.68 -10.64
N SER A 64 -4.48 4.71 -11.52
CA SER A 64 -4.87 4.80 -12.92
C SER A 64 -5.23 3.43 -13.50
N ALA A 65 -6.13 3.41 -14.48
CA ALA A 65 -6.38 2.23 -15.30
C ALA A 65 -5.28 2.12 -16.36
N THR A 66 -4.30 1.24 -16.14
CA THR A 66 -3.06 1.19 -16.92
C THR A 66 -3.11 0.17 -18.05
N ALA A 67 -4.07 -0.74 -18.01
CA ALA A 67 -4.38 -1.72 -19.06
C ALA A 67 -5.84 -2.18 -18.91
N PRO A 68 -6.42 -2.91 -19.89
CA PRO A 68 -7.71 -3.56 -19.70
C PRO A 68 -7.71 -4.34 -18.38
N ASN A 69 -8.76 -4.16 -17.60
CA ASN A 69 -8.98 -4.90 -16.37
C ASN A 69 -7.88 -4.75 -15.31
N THR A 70 -7.11 -3.66 -15.39
CA THR A 70 -5.94 -3.45 -14.56
C THR A 70 -5.92 -2.02 -14.05
N ILE A 71 -5.90 -1.87 -12.73
CA ILE A 71 -5.67 -0.59 -12.08
C ILE A 71 -4.33 -0.68 -11.37
N THR A 72 -3.44 0.28 -11.63
CA THR A 72 -2.19 0.41 -10.90
C THR A 72 -2.31 1.56 -9.91
N VAL A 73 -1.87 1.31 -8.68
CA VAL A 73 -1.80 2.31 -7.62
C VAL A 73 -0.36 2.42 -7.15
N VAL A 74 0.17 3.64 -7.10
CA VAL A 74 1.42 3.93 -6.42
C VAL A 74 1.10 4.76 -5.19
N TRP A 75 1.70 4.40 -4.07
CA TRP A 75 1.41 5.01 -2.79
C TRP A 75 2.62 4.93 -1.88
N ARG A 76 2.67 5.86 -0.94
CA ARG A 76 3.73 5.98 0.04
C ARG A 76 3.18 5.64 1.41
N ASN A 77 3.86 4.71 2.09
CA ASN A 77 3.53 4.29 3.44
C ASN A 77 4.48 4.89 4.45
N SER A 78 3.95 5.21 5.62
CA SER A 78 4.70 5.69 6.78
C SER A 78 3.93 5.44 8.08
N GLY A 79 4.58 5.69 9.23
CA GLY A 79 3.99 5.54 10.56
C GLY A 79 4.53 4.31 11.28
N LYS A 80 3.71 3.63 12.08
CA LYS A 80 4.13 2.49 12.89
C LYS A 80 3.35 1.20 12.60
N VAL A 81 3.94 0.07 12.95
CA VAL A 81 3.24 -1.22 13.05
C VAL A 81 3.25 -1.71 14.49
N ASN A 82 2.20 -2.43 14.89
CA ASN A 82 1.98 -3.00 16.21
C ASN A 82 2.77 -4.30 16.41
N ILE A 83 4.09 -4.24 16.22
CA ILE A 83 5.01 -5.34 16.48
C ILE A 83 5.68 -5.09 17.84
N GLY A 84 5.37 -5.94 18.82
CA GLY A 84 5.86 -5.79 20.19
C GLY A 84 5.17 -4.65 20.98
N PRO A 85 5.59 -4.42 22.23
CA PRO A 85 4.87 -3.51 23.15
C PRO A 85 5.00 -2.02 22.81
N LEU A 86 6.03 -1.62 22.04
CA LEU A 86 6.29 -0.22 21.69
C LEU A 86 5.95 0.10 20.22
N GLY A 87 5.59 -0.91 19.44
CA GLY A 87 5.51 -0.82 17.99
C GLY A 87 6.87 -0.62 17.32
N VAL A 88 6.87 -0.67 15.99
CA VAL A 88 8.04 -0.47 15.14
C VAL A 88 7.73 0.65 14.16
N GLU A 89 8.59 1.66 14.10
CA GLU A 89 8.47 2.75 13.13
C GLU A 89 8.90 2.26 11.75
N LEU A 90 8.03 2.42 10.75
CA LEU A 90 8.35 2.11 9.37
C LEU A 90 9.18 3.25 8.79
N LYS A 91 10.34 2.92 8.22
CA LYS A 91 10.99 3.84 7.28
C LYS A 91 10.03 4.04 6.12
N PRO A 92 9.67 5.29 5.76
CA PRO A 92 8.74 5.48 4.67
C PRO A 92 9.19 4.80 3.39
N TYR A 93 8.27 4.11 2.72
CA TYR A 93 8.55 3.30 1.56
C TYR A 93 7.43 3.43 0.53
N VAL A 94 7.74 3.09 -0.72
CA VAL A 94 6.78 3.13 -1.83
C VAL A 94 6.30 1.73 -2.12
N VAL A 95 5.00 1.60 -2.36
CA VAL A 95 4.36 0.37 -2.81
C VAL A 95 3.74 0.62 -4.17
N THR A 96 3.92 -0.34 -5.08
CA THR A 96 3.16 -0.42 -6.32
C THR A 96 2.16 -1.55 -6.21
N THR A 97 0.88 -1.21 -6.22
CA THR A 97 -0.20 -2.17 -6.19
C THR A 97 -0.79 -2.36 -7.57
N THR A 98 -0.97 -3.61 -7.96
CA THR A 98 -1.74 -4.00 -9.14
C THR A 98 -3.06 -4.61 -8.71
N LEU A 99 -4.17 -3.99 -9.12
CA LEU A 99 -5.52 -4.53 -8.95
C LEU A 99 -5.98 -5.12 -10.29
N LYS A 100 -6.43 -6.38 -10.27
CA LYS A 100 -7.08 -7.01 -11.43
C LYS A 100 -8.59 -7.05 -11.23
N THR A 101 -9.33 -6.67 -12.26
CA THR A 101 -10.80 -6.64 -12.22
C THR A 101 -11.43 -7.66 -13.17
N ASP A 102 -12.58 -8.19 -12.80
CA ASP A 102 -13.36 -9.07 -13.68
C ASP A 102 -13.90 -8.27 -14.88
N PRO A 103 -13.84 -8.80 -16.12
CA PRO A 103 -14.35 -8.11 -17.32
C PRO A 103 -15.88 -8.02 -17.37
N THR A 104 -16.59 -8.85 -16.63
CA THR A 104 -18.05 -8.99 -16.65
C THR A 104 -18.71 -7.96 -15.74
N ASP A 105 -18.25 -7.89 -14.48
CA ASP A 105 -18.88 -7.04 -13.45
C ASP A 105 -17.98 -5.91 -12.94
N GLY A 106 -16.69 -5.92 -13.30
CA GLY A 106 -15.72 -4.89 -12.90
C GLY A 106 -15.22 -5.01 -11.46
N LEU A 107 -15.58 -6.06 -10.72
CA LEU A 107 -15.13 -6.28 -9.34
C LEU A 107 -13.65 -6.62 -9.27
N ILE A 108 -12.98 -6.19 -8.21
CA ILE A 108 -11.57 -6.52 -7.96
C ILE A 108 -11.47 -7.99 -7.57
N MET A 109 -10.77 -8.75 -8.39
CA MET A 109 -10.49 -10.17 -8.19
C MET A 109 -9.16 -10.41 -7.48
N SER A 110 -8.17 -9.53 -7.68
CA SER A 110 -6.92 -9.66 -6.97
C SER A 110 -6.21 -8.34 -6.74
N GLN A 111 -5.40 -8.32 -5.69
CA GLN A 111 -4.47 -7.26 -5.34
C GLN A 111 -3.08 -7.86 -5.16
N VAL A 112 -2.10 -7.32 -5.89
CA VAL A 112 -0.69 -7.68 -5.72
C VAL A 112 0.09 -6.43 -5.36
N ASP A 113 0.74 -6.44 -4.22
CA ASP A 113 1.59 -5.34 -3.74
C ASP A 113 3.06 -5.70 -3.97
N ASP A 114 3.79 -4.78 -4.61
CA ASP A 114 5.23 -4.88 -4.83
C ASP A 114 5.94 -3.74 -4.08
N PHE A 115 6.89 -4.12 -3.22
CA PHE A 115 7.75 -3.22 -2.47
C PHE A 115 9.06 -3.92 -2.10
N VAL A 116 10.09 -3.11 -1.83
CA VAL A 116 11.36 -3.61 -1.34
C VAL A 116 11.29 -3.75 0.19
N SER A 117 11.42 -4.97 0.69
CA SER A 117 11.53 -5.22 2.13
C SER A 117 12.79 -4.56 2.69
N ASP A 118 12.61 -3.84 3.79
CA ASP A 118 13.69 -3.09 4.42
C ASP A 118 14.66 -3.99 5.22
N GLY A 119 14.30 -5.25 5.46
CA GLY A 119 15.15 -6.25 6.11
C GLY A 119 15.87 -5.72 7.36
N PRO A 120 17.22 -5.77 7.43
CA PRO A 120 17.99 -5.18 8.53
C PRO A 120 17.81 -3.66 8.70
N GLY A 121 17.46 -2.95 7.63
CA GLY A 121 17.16 -1.51 7.63
C GLY A 121 16.01 -1.15 8.56
N LEU A 122 15.02 -2.04 8.73
CA LEU A 122 13.93 -1.84 9.69
C LEU A 122 14.46 -1.72 11.12
N LEU A 123 15.42 -2.57 11.50
CA LEU A 123 16.05 -2.54 12.82
C LEU A 123 16.92 -1.30 13.00
N LEU A 124 17.72 -0.95 11.98
CA LEU A 124 18.55 0.25 12.00
C LEU A 124 17.70 1.53 12.13
N TYR A 125 16.51 1.56 11.53
CA TYR A 125 15.63 2.72 11.57
C TYR A 125 15.05 3.01 12.96
N GLN A 126 14.97 2.00 13.83
CA GLN A 126 14.48 2.16 15.21
C GLN A 126 15.44 2.96 16.09
N LEU A 127 16.72 3.06 15.72
CA LEU A 127 17.75 3.76 16.47
C LEU A 127 18.09 5.08 15.77
N PRO A 128 17.75 6.26 16.33
CA PRO A 128 17.97 7.55 15.67
C PRO A 128 19.39 7.79 15.17
N LEU A 129 20.40 7.33 15.92
CA LEU A 129 21.81 7.44 15.53
C LEU A 129 22.19 6.53 14.35
N LEU A 130 21.44 5.45 14.09
CA LEU A 130 21.72 4.47 13.03
C LEU A 130 20.82 4.63 11.81
N ARG A 131 19.79 5.49 11.84
CA ARG A 131 18.90 5.77 10.71
C ARG A 131 19.63 6.05 9.39
N PRO A 132 20.75 6.80 9.34
CA PRO A 132 21.49 7.01 8.10
C PRO A 132 21.98 5.71 7.44
N LEU A 133 22.21 4.65 8.23
CA LEU A 133 22.64 3.33 7.74
C LEU A 133 21.47 2.51 7.18
N ALA A 134 20.22 2.85 7.51
CA ALA A 134 19.02 2.22 6.95
C ALA A 134 18.72 2.69 5.52
N GLY A 135 19.49 3.64 4.99
CA GLY A 135 19.21 4.32 3.72
C GLY A 135 18.19 5.46 3.86
N PRO A 136 18.05 6.30 2.83
CA PRO A 136 17.08 7.39 2.86
C PRO A 136 15.65 6.85 2.88
N PRO A 137 14.72 7.51 3.59
CA PRO A 137 13.30 7.20 3.46
C PRO A 137 12.78 7.61 2.08
N ALA A 138 11.66 7.02 1.65
CA ALA A 138 10.98 7.45 0.44
C ALA A 138 10.65 8.96 0.48
N PRO A 139 10.84 9.70 -0.63
CA PRO A 139 10.44 11.10 -0.75
C PRO A 139 8.96 11.32 -0.41
N SER A 140 8.55 12.56 -0.15
CA SER A 140 7.14 12.87 0.11
C SER A 140 6.24 12.44 -1.05
N ALA A 141 4.96 12.18 -0.78
CA ALA A 141 4.00 11.82 -1.83
C ALA A 141 3.88 12.92 -2.91
N GLU A 142 4.07 14.19 -2.55
CA GLU A 142 4.12 15.31 -3.50
C GLU A 142 5.32 15.20 -4.45
N ALA A 143 6.53 15.02 -3.92
CA ALA A 143 7.74 14.84 -4.74
C ALA A 143 7.66 13.58 -5.63
N LEU A 144 6.99 12.52 -5.15
CA LEU A 144 6.73 11.33 -5.95
C LEU A 144 5.72 11.59 -7.08
N ARG A 145 4.70 12.43 -6.86
CA ARG A 145 3.72 12.80 -7.88
C ARG A 145 4.35 13.58 -9.02
N GLU A 146 5.30 14.47 -8.74
CA GLU A 146 6.07 15.22 -9.75
C GLU A 146 6.86 14.30 -10.69
N ARG A 147 7.21 13.09 -10.22
CA ARG A 147 7.97 12.09 -10.96
C ARG A 147 7.09 11.01 -11.59
N CYS A 148 5.78 11.06 -11.40
CA CYS A 148 4.88 9.99 -11.83
C CYS A 148 4.32 10.25 -13.23
N ASN A 149 4.39 9.22 -14.09
CA ASN A 149 3.58 9.19 -15.30
C ASN A 149 2.17 8.68 -14.96
N PHE A 150 1.18 9.59 -14.88
CA PHE A 150 -0.19 9.23 -14.49
C PHE A 150 -0.94 8.32 -15.49
N ALA A 151 -0.46 8.19 -16.73
CA ALA A 151 -1.04 7.25 -17.68
C ALA A 151 -0.66 5.79 -17.37
N THR A 152 0.53 5.58 -16.79
CA THR A 152 1.06 4.24 -16.49
C THR A 152 1.24 3.97 -15.00
N CYS A 153 1.04 4.99 -14.16
CA CYS A 153 1.48 5.04 -12.77
C CYS A 153 2.92 4.54 -12.55
N ALA A 154 3.83 4.78 -13.49
CA ALA A 154 5.25 4.49 -13.32
C ALA A 154 5.97 5.71 -12.73
N LEU A 155 6.86 5.48 -11.76
CA LEU A 155 7.75 6.52 -11.23
C LEU A 155 9.01 6.59 -12.10
N ALA A 156 9.38 7.79 -12.54
CA ALA A 156 10.69 8.03 -13.15
C ALA A 156 11.81 7.81 -12.12
N ALA A 157 12.93 7.23 -12.56
CA ALA A 157 14.12 6.99 -11.75
C ALA A 157 14.69 8.30 -11.17
#